data_AF-A0A382DYZ4-F1
#
_entry.id   AF-A0A382DYZ4-F1
#
_cell.length_a   1.000
_cell.length_b   1.000
_cell.length_c   1.000
_cell.angle_alpha   90.00
_cell.angle_beta   90.00
_cell.angle_gamma   90.00
#
_symmetry.space_group_name_H-M   'P 1'
#
loop_
_entity.id
_entity.type
_entity.pdbx_description
1 polymer ?
#
loop_
_entity_poly.entity_id
_entity_poly.type
_entity_poly.pdbx_seq_one_letter_code
_entity_poly.pdbx_strand_id
1 'polypeptide(L)'
;MTDEEFDDVWKIHVKGTFWCSQAVSNFMKENKTGGSIINTTSGAHFGNFGQTNYSAAKGAIASMTYTLAIELAKYGIRVNAIGPTGTTRMSDTFNKSSNA
;
A
#
# COMPACT_ATOMS: atom_id res chain seq x y z
N MET A 1 -15.26 1.75 -14.51
CA MET A 1 -14.20 2.65 -14.03
C MET A 1 -14.48 4.01 -14.57
N THR A 2 -15.13 4.83 -13.75
CA THR A 2 -15.20 6.28 -13.94
C THR A 2 -13.94 6.94 -13.37
N ASP A 3 -13.76 8.22 -13.63
CA ASP A 3 -12.64 9.00 -13.08
C ASP A 3 -12.73 9.06 -11.55
N GLU A 4 -13.94 9.23 -10.99
CA GLU A 4 -14.17 9.24 -9.55
C GLU A 4 -13.80 7.91 -8.89
N GLU A 5 -14.16 6.77 -9.51
CA GLU A 5 -13.77 5.44 -9.01
C GLU A 5 -12.25 5.24 -9.02
N PHE A 6 -11.54 5.84 -9.99
CA PHE A 6 -10.08 5.81 -10.03
C PHE A 6 -9.49 6.71 -8.93
N ASP A 7 -9.98 7.94 -8.83
CA ASP A 7 -9.51 8.95 -7.89
C ASP A 7 -9.73 8.55 -6.44
N ASP A 8 -10.86 7.92 -6.12
CA ASP A 8 -11.15 7.43 -4.77
C ASP A 8 -10.15 6.35 -4.35
N VAL A 9 -9.86 5.39 -5.24
CA VAL A 9 -8.84 4.35 -4.99
C VAL A 9 -7.46 4.99 -4.79
N TRP A 10 -7.09 5.98 -5.61
CA TRP A 10 -5.83 6.67 -5.48
C TRP A 10 -5.71 7.45 -4.17
N LYS A 11 -6.74 8.21 -3.82
CA LYS A 11 -6.82 9.01 -2.60
C LYS A 11 -6.74 8.14 -1.35
N ILE A 12 -7.48 7.03 -1.32
CA ILE A 12 -7.50 6.13 -0.17
C ILE A 12 -6.18 5.37 -0.04
N HIS A 13 -5.72 4.73 -1.11
CA HIS A 13 -4.58 3.82 -1.01
C HIS A 13 -3.25 4.56 -1.09
N VAL A 14 -3.02 5.37 -2.12
CA VAL A 14 -1.71 5.97 -2.36
C VAL A 14 -1.48 7.16 -1.44
N LYS A 15 -2.39 8.14 -1.46
CA LYS A 15 -2.27 9.32 -0.59
C LYS A 15 -2.40 8.96 0.89
N GLY A 16 -3.33 8.06 1.25
CA GLY A 16 -3.44 7.54 2.62
C GLY A 16 -2.14 6.94 3.14
N THR A 17 -1.50 6.04 2.36
CA THR A 17 -0.22 5.44 2.74
C THR A 17 0.88 6.49 2.90
N PHE A 18 0.95 7.46 1.98
CA PHE A 18 1.92 8.55 2.06
C PHE A 18 1.73 9.40 3.32
N TRP A 19 0.51 9.84 3.63
CA TRP A 19 0.23 10.68 4.79
C TRP A 19 0.55 9.98 6.11
N CYS A 20 0.17 8.69 6.24
CA CYS A 20 0.53 7.91 7.42
C CYS A 20 2.05 7.76 7.56
N SER A 21 2.74 7.42 6.47
CA SER A 21 4.21 7.28 6.46
C SER A 21 4.92 8.60 6.78
N GLN A 22 4.42 9.72 6.25
CA GLN A 22 4.95 11.05 6.51
C GLN A 22 4.79 11.43 7.99
N ALA A 23 3.59 11.26 8.55
CA ALA A 23 3.31 11.61 9.94
C ALA A 23 4.22 10.84 10.91
N VAL A 24 4.29 9.50 10.76
CA VAL A 24 5.10 8.67 11.66
C VAL A 24 6.60 8.88 11.45
N SER A 25 7.05 9.06 10.21
CA SER A 25 8.48 9.30 9.95
C SER A 25 8.93 10.66 10.48
N ASN A 26 8.10 11.71 10.39
CA ASN A 26 8.40 13.00 11.01
C ASN A 26 8.53 12.87 12.52
N PHE A 27 7.58 12.22 13.17
CA PHE A 27 7.64 11.96 14.60
C PHE A 27 8.91 11.19 15.02
N MET A 28 9.24 10.10 14.31
CA MET A 28 10.43 9.29 14.61
C MET A 28 11.75 10.05 14.39
N LYS A 29 11.80 10.91 13.35
CA LYS A 29 12.97 11.78 13.07
C LYS A 29 13.14 12.83 14.17
N GLU A 30 12.07 13.51 14.55
CA GLU A 30 12.09 14.57 15.58
C GLU A 30 12.53 14.03 16.94
N ASN A 31 12.00 12.86 17.32
CA ASN A 31 12.29 12.22 18.61
C ASN A 31 13.53 11.31 18.58
N LYS A 32 14.17 11.14 17.42
CA LYS A 32 15.36 10.28 17.22
C LYS A 32 15.16 8.84 17.73
N THR A 33 13.95 8.31 17.62
CA THR A 33 13.62 6.97 18.15
C THR A 33 14.01 5.84 17.19
N GLY A 34 14.22 6.16 15.90
CA GLY A 34 14.24 5.15 14.84
C GLY A 34 12.89 4.41 14.76
N GLY A 35 12.87 3.26 14.09
CA GLY A 35 11.70 2.38 14.13
C GLY A 35 11.46 1.53 12.87
N SER A 36 10.20 1.15 12.67
CA SER A 36 9.78 0.34 11.52
C SER A 36 8.41 0.81 11.01
N ILE A 37 8.29 0.98 9.70
CA ILE A 37 7.04 1.21 8.98
C ILE A 37 6.76 -0.03 8.12
N ILE A 38 5.53 -0.56 8.19
CA ILE A 38 5.10 -1.71 7.40
C ILE A 38 3.87 -1.31 6.59
N ASN A 39 4.05 -1.15 5.29
CA ASN A 39 2.98 -0.82 4.35
C ASN A 39 2.25 -2.09 3.88
N THR A 40 1.01 -1.93 3.43
CA THR A 40 0.20 -3.05 2.89
C THR A 40 0.00 -2.91 1.39
N THR A 41 0.71 -3.74 0.64
CA THR A 41 0.49 -3.94 -0.80
C THR A 41 -0.52 -5.06 -1.06
N SER A 42 -0.50 -5.68 -2.24
CA SER A 42 -1.28 -6.85 -2.64
C SER A 42 -0.57 -7.55 -3.79
N GLY A 43 -0.81 -8.86 -3.99
CA GLY A 43 -0.37 -9.55 -5.20
C GLY A 43 -0.77 -8.84 -6.50
N ALA A 44 -1.92 -8.13 -6.48
CA ALA A 44 -2.40 -7.31 -7.60
C ALA A 44 -1.42 -6.22 -8.06
N HIS A 45 -0.40 -5.84 -7.28
CA HIS A 45 0.61 -4.88 -7.73
C HIS A 45 1.41 -5.33 -8.97
N PHE A 46 1.41 -6.63 -9.30
CA PHE A 46 1.98 -7.17 -10.54
C PHE A 46 1.02 -7.08 -11.74
N GLY A 47 -0.20 -6.60 -11.52
CA GLY A 47 -1.30 -6.62 -12.47
C GLY A 47 -2.31 -7.71 -12.15
N ASN A 48 -3.59 -7.36 -12.24
CA ASN A 48 -4.70 -8.31 -12.17
C ASN A 48 -5.85 -7.84 -13.08
N PHE A 49 -6.51 -8.77 -13.78
CA PHE A 49 -7.59 -8.45 -14.70
C PHE A 49 -8.73 -7.73 -13.99
N GLY A 50 -9.24 -6.65 -14.59
CA GLY A 50 -10.33 -5.84 -14.04
C GLY A 50 -9.94 -4.94 -12.85
N GLN A 51 -8.66 -4.88 -12.46
CA GLN A 51 -8.18 -4.13 -11.30
C GLN A 51 -7.17 -3.03 -11.66
N THR A 52 -7.36 -2.30 -12.75
CA THR A 52 -6.37 -1.30 -13.22
C THR A 52 -6.03 -0.25 -12.16
N ASN A 53 -7.03 0.40 -11.55
CA ASN A 53 -6.84 1.40 -10.49
C ASN A 53 -6.18 0.80 -9.24
N TYR A 54 -6.67 -0.36 -8.78
CA TYR A 54 -6.16 -1.02 -7.58
C TYR A 54 -4.73 -1.55 -7.76
N SER A 55 -4.45 -2.21 -8.88
CA SER A 55 -3.12 -2.71 -9.25
C SER A 55 -2.11 -1.55 -9.33
N ALA A 56 -2.49 -0.45 -9.99
CA ALA A 56 -1.68 0.76 -10.05
C ALA A 56 -1.39 1.33 -8.65
N ALA A 57 -2.42 1.44 -7.80
CA ALA A 57 -2.26 1.94 -6.43
C ALA A 57 -1.34 1.04 -5.58
N LYS A 58 -1.48 -0.28 -5.68
CA LYS A 58 -0.63 -1.23 -4.94
C LYS A 58 0.80 -1.28 -5.48
N GLY A 59 0.99 -1.10 -6.79
CA GLY A 59 2.31 -0.87 -7.40
C GLY A 59 2.96 0.43 -6.91
N ALA A 60 2.20 1.52 -6.83
CA ALA A 60 2.69 2.79 -6.30
C ALA A 60 3.14 2.66 -4.83
N ILE A 61 2.38 1.95 -4.00
CA ILE A 61 2.78 1.67 -2.60
C ILE A 61 4.06 0.83 -2.52
N ALA A 62 4.22 -0.17 -3.39
CA ALA A 62 5.45 -0.96 -3.43
C ALA A 62 6.66 -0.10 -3.78
N SER A 63 6.56 0.72 -4.84
CA SER A 63 7.62 1.65 -5.23
C SER A 63 7.95 2.68 -4.14
N MET A 64 6.90 3.28 -3.54
CA MET A 64 7.04 4.24 -2.44
C MET A 64 7.76 3.63 -1.23
N THR A 65 7.51 2.35 -0.92
CA THR A 65 8.16 1.64 0.17
C THR A 65 9.68 1.55 -0.04
N TYR A 66 10.13 1.28 -1.27
CA TYR A 66 11.57 1.23 -1.58
C TYR A 66 12.23 2.59 -1.38
N THR A 67 11.62 3.66 -1.90
CA THR A 67 12.16 5.02 -1.77
C THR A 67 12.22 5.45 -0.30
N LEU A 68 11.12 5.25 0.46
CA LEU A 68 11.09 5.59 1.89
C LEU A 68 12.13 4.81 2.70
N ALA A 69 12.38 3.55 2.36
CA ALA A 69 13.42 2.76 3.03
C ALA A 69 14.81 3.38 2.84
N ILE A 70 15.13 3.84 1.64
CA ILE A 70 16.42 4.49 1.33
C ILE A 70 16.53 5.84 2.05
N GLU A 71 15.50 6.68 1.96
CA GLU A 71 15.49 8.04 2.53
C GLU A 71 15.57 8.04 4.06
N LEU A 72 14.90 7.07 4.70
CA LEU A 72 14.75 7.02 6.14
C LEU A 72 15.81 6.16 6.85
N ALA A 73 16.63 5.40 6.11
CA ALA A 73 17.68 4.56 6.66
C ALA A 73 18.65 5.32 7.58
N LYS A 74 19.04 6.55 7.19
CA LYS A 74 19.94 7.40 7.99
C LYS A 74 19.38 7.81 9.36
N TYR A 75 18.06 7.67 9.56
CA TYR A 75 17.38 7.93 10.83
C TYR A 75 17.11 6.66 11.64
N GLY A 76 17.63 5.50 11.22
CA GLY A 76 17.38 4.22 11.88
C GLY A 76 15.93 3.73 11.72
N ILE A 77 15.23 4.17 10.68
CA ILE A 77 13.85 3.74 10.39
C ILE A 77 13.87 2.78 9.20
N ARG A 78 13.37 1.56 9.41
CA ARG A 78 13.21 0.56 8.34
C ARG A 78 11.82 0.68 7.74
N VAL A 79 11.70 0.52 6.44
CA VAL A 79 10.40 0.54 5.74
C VAL A 79 10.27 -0.70 4.88
N ASN A 80 9.19 -1.45 5.05
CA ASN A 80 8.89 -2.67 4.31
C ASN A 80 7.42 -2.70 3.91
N ALA A 81 7.06 -3.60 3.01
CA ALA A 81 5.67 -3.84 2.65
C ALA A 81 5.35 -5.33 2.67
N ILE A 82 4.12 -5.66 3.02
CA ILE A 82 3.56 -7.02 2.93
C ILE A 82 2.43 -7.04 1.89
N GLY A 83 2.33 -8.13 1.14
CA GLY A 83 1.20 -8.40 0.24
C GLY A 83 0.35 -9.53 0.82
N PRO A 84 -0.75 -9.22 1.53
CA PRO A 84 -1.57 -10.25 2.14
C PRO A 84 -2.22 -11.14 1.08
N THR A 85 -2.31 -12.42 1.40
CA THR A 85 -3.15 -13.40 0.70
C THR A 85 -4.08 -14.02 1.74
N GLY A 86 -5.32 -14.34 1.37
CA GLY A 86 -6.26 -14.96 2.30
C GLY A 86 -7.72 -14.74 1.91
N THR A 87 -8.55 -15.71 2.31
CA THR A 87 -10.00 -15.61 2.18
C THR A 87 -10.54 -14.82 3.37
N THR A 88 -11.17 -13.69 3.06
CA THR A 88 -11.84 -12.80 4.00
C THR A 88 -13.22 -12.46 3.43
N ARG A 89 -14.08 -11.79 4.19
CA ARG A 89 -15.37 -11.29 3.66
C ARG A 89 -15.22 -10.46 2.37
N MET A 90 -14.08 -9.80 2.16
CA MET A 90 -13.76 -9.07 0.93
C MET A 90 -13.51 -10.01 -0.26
N SER A 91 -12.83 -11.14 -0.04
CA SER A 91 -12.44 -12.08 -1.10
C SER A 91 -13.40 -13.27 -1.25
N ASP A 92 -14.38 -13.44 -0.36
CA ASP A 92 -15.44 -14.46 -0.46
C ASP A 92 -16.28 -14.36 -1.75
N THR A 93 -16.35 -13.18 -2.37
CA THR A 93 -17.04 -12.97 -3.64
C THR A 93 -16.38 -13.70 -4.80
N PHE A 94 -15.04 -13.87 -4.79
CA PHE A 94 -14.32 -14.59 -5.85
C PHE A 94 -14.60 -16.11 -5.84
N ASN A 95 -14.92 -16.68 -4.69
CA ASN A 95 -15.24 -18.12 -4.57
C ASN A 95 -16.67 -18.46 -5.06
N LYS A 96 -17.56 -17.47 -5.18
CA LYS A 96 -18.94 -17.70 -5.66
C LYS A 96 -19.05 -17.67 -7.19
N SER A 97 -18.12 -17.03 -7.89
CA SER A 97 -18.11 -16.93 -9.35
C SER A 97 -17.53 -18.15 -10.07
N SER A 98 -16.86 -19.07 -9.37
CA SER A 98 -16.27 -20.29 -9.94
C SER A 98 -17.21 -21.49 -9.97
N ASN A 99 -18.46 -21.34 -9.52
CA ASN A 99 -19.50 -22.37 -9.53
C ASN A 99 -20.67 -22.05 -10.49
N ALA A 100 -20.42 -21.21 -11.49
CA ALA A 100 -21.37 -20.94 -12.58
C ALA A 100 -20.81 -21.44 -13.91
#